data_AF-A0A552J8G0-F1
#
_entry.id   AF-A0A552J8G0-F1
#
_cell.length_a   1.000
_cell.length_b   1.000
_cell.length_c   1.000
_cell.angle_alpha   90.00
_cell.angle_beta   90.00
_cell.angle_gamma   90.00
#
_symmetry.space_group_name_H-M   'P 1'
#
loop_
_entity.id
_entity.type
_entity.pdbx_description
1 polymer ?
#
loop_
_entity_poly.entity_id
_entity_poly.type
_entity_poly.pdbx_seq_one_letter_code
_entity_poly.pdbx_strand_id
1 'polypeptide(L)'
;MIPSIIIDTSPLVAFIDKSDDFHNWTIEVWKKSPIPLLTCEAVITEACFLLQNVYGSEDAIMALVERGTIQIDFRLNDEVKPIRDLMQRYQSVPMSFADACLVRMSELIAGSSVLTLDSDFHIYRKNRREMIDLIIPDGV
;
A
#
# COMPACT_ATOMS: atom_id res chain seq x y z
N MET A 1 0.50 -5.21 -21.26
CA MET A 1 0.54 -5.85 -19.94
C MET A 1 -0.35 -5.02 -19.03
N ILE A 2 -1.24 -5.61 -18.25
CA ILE A 2 -2.06 -4.84 -17.29
C ILE A 2 -1.11 -4.42 -16.16
N PRO A 3 -1.03 -3.13 -15.79
CA PRO A 3 -0.11 -2.67 -14.75
C PRO A 3 -0.48 -3.29 -13.40
N SER A 4 0.53 -3.78 -12.67
CA SER A 4 0.33 -4.30 -11.31
C SER A 4 -0.04 -3.18 -10.35
N ILE A 5 -0.88 -3.47 -9.36
CA ILE A 5 -1.23 -2.51 -8.31
C ILE A 5 -0.59 -2.94 -7.00
N ILE A 6 0.10 -1.99 -6.37
CA ILE A 6 0.62 -2.11 -5.01
C ILE A 6 -0.40 -1.44 -4.09
N ILE A 7 -0.90 -2.15 -3.08
CA ILE A 7 -1.89 -1.62 -2.13
C ILE A 7 -1.24 -1.19 -0.83
N ASP A 8 -1.59 0.02 -0.40
CA ASP A 8 -1.23 0.62 0.88
C ASP A 8 -2.19 0.23 2.02
N THR A 9 -1.81 0.51 3.26
CA THR A 9 -2.60 0.31 4.46
C THR A 9 -3.93 1.05 4.37
N SER A 10 -3.91 2.32 4.01
CA SER A 10 -5.09 3.19 4.07
C SER A 10 -6.30 2.70 3.24
N PRO A 11 -6.17 2.32 1.96
CA PRO A 11 -7.26 1.69 1.21
C PRO A 11 -7.56 0.26 1.67
N LEU A 12 -6.60 -0.50 2.20
CA LEU A 12 -6.92 -1.82 2.77
C LEU A 12 -7.84 -1.68 4.00
N VAL A 13 -7.58 -0.70 4.85
CA VAL A 13 -8.42 -0.34 6.00
C VAL A 13 -9.79 0.11 5.52
N ALA A 14 -9.86 1.08 4.60
CA ALA A 14 -11.11 1.59 4.07
C ALA A 14 -11.94 0.51 3.36
N PHE A 15 -11.31 -0.49 2.73
CA PHE A 15 -12.02 -1.62 2.13
C PHE A 15 -12.74 -2.49 3.18
N ILE A 16 -12.15 -2.67 4.36
CA ILE A 16 -12.66 -3.55 5.41
C ILE A 16 -13.64 -2.83 6.32
N ASP A 17 -13.30 -1.61 6.74
CA ASP A 17 -14.16 -0.79 7.59
C ASP A 17 -15.25 -0.13 6.76
N LYS A 18 -16.49 -0.61 6.93
CA LYS A 18 -17.66 -0.07 6.24
C LYS A 18 -18.05 1.35 6.67
N SER A 19 -17.50 1.82 7.78
CA SER A 19 -17.72 3.17 8.30
C SER A 19 -16.70 4.20 7.81
N ASP A 20 -15.64 3.75 7.13
CA ASP A 20 -14.64 4.64 6.55
C ASP A 20 -15.24 5.50 5.43
N ASP A 21 -14.92 6.80 5.41
CA ASP A 21 -15.44 7.75 4.43
C ASP A 21 -15.06 7.38 2.98
N PHE A 22 -13.91 6.72 2.79
CA PHE A 22 -13.43 6.24 1.49
C PHE A 22 -13.82 4.80 1.19
N HIS A 23 -14.65 4.14 2.03
CA HIS A 23 -15.08 2.75 1.79
C HIS A 23 -15.65 2.54 0.40
N ASN A 24 -16.63 3.36 0.01
CA ASN A 24 -17.30 3.23 -1.29
C ASN A 24 -16.35 3.49 -2.46
N TRP A 25 -15.48 4.49 -2.34
CA TRP A 25 -14.48 4.78 -3.37
C TRP A 25 -13.52 3.61 -3.55
N THR A 26 -13.04 3.06 -2.43
CA THR A 26 -12.12 1.92 -2.41
C THR A 26 -12.76 0.68 -3.02
N ILE A 27 -14.02 0.39 -2.72
CA ILE A 27 -14.76 -0.73 -3.32
C ILE A 27 -14.82 -0.60 -4.86
N GLU A 28 -15.06 0.60 -5.39
CA GLU A 28 -15.13 0.83 -6.84
C GLU A 28 -13.77 0.71 -7.53
N VAL A 29 -12.69 1.12 -6.88
CA VAL A 29 -11.33 0.91 -7.37
C VAL A 29 -10.96 -0.58 -7.32
N TRP A 30 -11.27 -1.25 -6.21
CA TRP A 30 -10.97 -2.67 -5.99
C TRP A 30 -11.61 -3.56 -7.07
N LYS A 31 -12.89 -3.31 -7.42
CA LYS A 31 -13.61 -4.06 -8.48
C LYS A 31 -12.95 -3.98 -9.85
N LYS A 32 -12.20 -2.91 -10.12
CA LYS A 32 -11.53 -2.65 -11.41
C LYS A 32 -10.06 -3.05 -11.39
N SER A 33 -9.53 -3.39 -10.21
CA SER A 33 -8.11 -3.69 -10.02
C SER A 33 -7.77 -5.10 -10.52
N PRO A 34 -6.61 -5.28 -11.18
CA PRO A 34 -6.09 -6.61 -11.46
C PRO A 34 -5.74 -7.33 -10.14
N ILE A 35 -5.95 -8.64 -10.13
CA ILE A 35 -5.58 -9.52 -9.01
C ILE A 35 -4.33 -10.32 -9.43
N PRO A 36 -3.34 -10.51 -8.54
CA PRO A 36 -3.30 -10.05 -7.15
C PRO A 36 -2.95 -8.57 -6.98
N LEU A 37 -3.46 -7.96 -5.91
CA LEU A 37 -2.90 -6.73 -5.35
C LEU A 37 -1.62 -7.09 -4.58
N LEU A 38 -0.54 -6.35 -4.81
CA LEU A 38 0.76 -6.63 -4.20
C LEU A 38 0.98 -5.74 -2.97
N THR A 39 1.58 -6.28 -1.92
CA THR A 39 1.95 -5.48 -0.73
C THR A 39 3.10 -6.14 0.06
N CYS A 40 3.36 -5.64 1.27
CA CYS A 40 4.37 -6.17 2.20
C CYS A 40 3.79 -6.43 3.60
N GLU A 41 4.51 -7.18 4.44
CA GLU A 41 4.07 -7.51 5.81
C GLU A 41 3.89 -6.26 6.70
N ALA A 42 4.62 -5.17 6.42
CA ALA A 42 4.50 -3.93 7.18
C ALA A 42 3.09 -3.31 7.02
N VAL A 43 2.57 -3.29 5.79
CA VAL A 43 1.20 -2.84 5.48
C VAL A 43 0.16 -3.72 6.16
N ILE A 44 0.33 -5.05 6.09
CA ILE A 44 -0.59 -5.99 6.76
C ILE A 44 -0.59 -5.77 8.28
N THR A 45 0.59 -5.56 8.86
CA THR A 45 0.74 -5.32 10.30
C THR A 45 0.03 -4.02 10.71
N GLU A 46 0.22 -2.95 9.96
CA GLU A 46 -0.40 -1.66 10.23
C GLU A 46 -1.92 -1.72 10.04
N ALA A 47 -2.41 -2.40 9.00
CA ALA A 47 -3.84 -2.59 8.77
C ALA A 47 -4.51 -3.35 9.93
N CYS A 48 -3.91 -4.46 10.39
CA CYS A 48 -4.40 -5.18 11.57
C CYS A 48 -4.44 -4.28 12.81
N PHE A 49 -3.41 -3.47 13.02
CA PHE A 49 -3.35 -2.55 14.17
C PHE A 49 -4.45 -1.47 14.10
N LEU A 50 -4.66 -0.84 12.94
CA LEU A 50 -5.67 0.19 12.75
C LEU A 50 -7.09 -0.37 12.87
N LEU A 51 -7.31 -1.60 12.41
CA LEU A 51 -8.60 -2.28 12.45
C LEU A 51 -8.86 -3.10 13.72
N GLN A 52 -8.02 -2.98 14.76
CA GLN A 52 -8.13 -3.78 15.99
C GLN A 52 -9.50 -3.67 16.71
N ASN A 53 -10.24 -2.58 16.47
CA ASN A 53 -11.57 -2.35 17.03
C ASN A 53 -12.73 -2.72 16.09
N VAL A 54 -12.43 -3.16 14.85
CA VAL A 54 -13.42 -3.59 13.86
C VAL A 54 -13.59 -5.10 13.96
N TYR A 55 -14.79 -5.55 14.34
CA TYR A 55 -15.06 -6.97 14.55
C TYR A 55 -14.81 -7.80 13.27
N GLY A 56 -13.96 -8.84 13.39
CA GLY A 56 -13.64 -9.75 12.30
C GLY A 56 -12.64 -9.22 11.26
N SER A 57 -12.00 -8.08 11.52
CA SER A 57 -11.06 -7.46 10.58
C SER A 57 -9.82 -8.30 10.30
N GLU A 58 -9.19 -8.88 11.32
CA GLU A 58 -8.00 -9.72 11.16
C GLU A 58 -8.31 -10.94 10.27
N ASP A 59 -9.43 -11.63 10.52
CA ASP A 59 -9.88 -12.76 9.70
C ASP A 59 -10.14 -12.33 8.26
N ALA A 60 -10.74 -11.16 8.04
CA ALA A 60 -10.97 -10.63 6.71
C ALA A 60 -9.65 -10.34 5.94
N ILE A 61 -8.64 -9.79 6.62
CA ILE A 61 -7.29 -9.58 6.04
C ILE A 61 -6.63 -10.93 5.74
N MET A 62 -6.66 -11.87 6.67
CA MET A 62 -6.04 -13.18 6.45
C MET A 62 -6.73 -13.94 5.31
N ALA A 63 -8.05 -13.87 5.21
CA ALA A 63 -8.81 -14.45 4.11
C ALA A 63 -8.49 -13.78 2.75
N LEU A 64 -8.08 -12.51 2.71
CA LEU A 64 -7.62 -11.82 1.50
C LEU A 64 -6.28 -12.38 1.01
N VAL A 65 -5.38 -12.66 1.94
CA VAL A 65 -4.06 -13.24 1.67
C VAL A 65 -4.18 -14.72 1.30
N GLU A 66 -4.92 -15.50 2.08
CA GLU A 66 -5.10 -16.96 1.88
C GLU A 66 -5.65 -17.27 0.48
N ARG A 67 -6.62 -16.49 0.00
CA ARG A 67 -7.20 -16.67 -1.34
C ARG A 67 -6.37 -16.07 -2.48
N GLY A 68 -5.23 -15.45 -2.17
CA GLY A 68 -4.36 -14.79 -3.15
C GLY A 68 -4.97 -13.52 -3.78
N THR A 69 -5.95 -12.88 -3.14
CA THR A 69 -6.42 -11.55 -3.61
C THR A 69 -5.39 -10.47 -3.30
N ILE A 70 -4.77 -10.57 -2.12
CA ILE A 70 -3.57 -9.84 -1.76
C ILE A 70 -2.40 -10.82 -1.76
N GLN A 71 -1.27 -10.43 -2.32
CA GLN A 71 -0.03 -11.19 -2.25
C GLN A 71 1.07 -10.34 -1.61
N ILE A 72 1.74 -10.92 -0.63
CA ILE A 72 2.90 -10.32 0.02
C ILE A 72 4.14 -10.75 -0.77
N ASP A 73 4.57 -9.90 -1.70
CA ASP A 73 5.70 -10.17 -2.61
C ASP A 73 6.86 -9.20 -2.33
N PHE A 74 7.28 -9.16 -1.07
CA PHE A 74 8.36 -8.30 -0.62
C PHE A 74 9.22 -9.02 0.42
N ARG A 75 10.54 -8.96 0.26
CA ARG A 75 11.50 -9.55 1.21
C ARG A 75 12.41 -8.46 1.72
N LEU A 76 12.14 -7.98 2.94
CA LEU A 76 12.90 -6.90 3.56
C LEU A 76 14.41 -7.14 3.55
N ASN A 77 14.84 -8.38 3.84
CA ASN A 77 16.27 -8.73 3.91
C ASN A 77 17.04 -8.44 2.60
N ASP A 78 16.35 -8.49 1.46
CA ASP A 78 16.97 -8.22 0.15
C ASP A 78 17.07 -6.69 -0.09
N GLU A 79 16.26 -5.90 0.60
CA GLU A 79 16.01 -4.47 0.29
C GLU A 79 16.38 -3.51 1.44
N VAL A 80 17.02 -4.00 2.51
CA VAL A 80 17.35 -3.21 3.72
C VAL A 80 18.05 -1.89 3.40
N LYS A 81 19.04 -1.91 2.49
CA LYS A 81 19.83 -0.71 2.18
C LYS A 81 18.99 0.36 1.46
N PRO A 82 18.32 0.06 0.33
CA PRO A 82 17.39 1.01 -0.31
C PRO A 82 16.34 1.57 0.66
N ILE A 83 15.74 0.72 1.49
CA ILE A 83 14.73 1.14 2.48
C ILE A 83 15.31 2.13 3.48
N ARG A 84 16.46 1.81 4.08
CA ARG A 84 17.12 2.71 5.01
C ARG A 84 17.46 4.06 4.35
N ASP A 85 17.94 4.03 3.11
CA ASP A 85 18.30 5.24 2.38
C ASP A 85 17.06 6.10 2.05
N LEU A 86 15.90 5.48 1.75
CA LEU A 86 14.61 6.15 1.60
C LEU A 86 14.17 6.81 2.91
N MET A 87 14.17 6.07 4.02
CA MET A 87 13.78 6.60 5.34
C MET A 87 14.68 7.76 5.78
N GLN A 88 16.00 7.69 5.54
CA GLN A 88 16.91 8.80 5.81
C GLN A 88 16.62 10.03 4.95
N ARG A 89 16.32 9.81 3.67
CA ARG A 89 16.02 10.90 2.73
C ARG A 89 14.75 11.65 3.12
N TYR A 90 13.73 10.92 3.55
CA TYR A 90 12.43 11.48 3.90
C TYR A 90 12.28 11.73 5.40
N GLN A 91 13.36 11.72 6.19
CA GLN A 91 13.30 11.95 7.66
C GLN A 91 12.64 13.27 8.10
N SER A 92 12.51 14.24 7.19
CA SER A 92 11.86 15.54 7.43
C SER A 92 10.39 15.59 6.98
N VAL A 93 9.83 14.46 6.55
CA VAL A 93 8.46 14.21 6.08
C VAL A 93 7.99 12.92 6.78
N PRO A 94 6.70 12.66 7.01
CA PRO A 94 6.25 11.51 7.81
C PRO A 94 6.34 10.16 7.07
N MET A 95 7.51 9.77 6.56
CA MET A 95 7.68 8.45 5.93
C MET A 95 7.68 7.33 6.97
N SER A 96 6.63 6.51 6.91
CA SER A 96 6.53 5.28 7.67
C SER A 96 7.45 4.19 7.09
N PHE A 97 7.68 3.12 7.87
CA PHE A 97 8.38 1.94 7.34
C PHE A 97 7.57 1.23 6.25
N ALA A 98 6.24 1.22 6.35
CA ALA A 98 5.36 0.68 5.31
C ALA A 98 5.51 1.48 4.02
N ASP A 99 5.48 2.82 4.07
CA ASP A 99 5.60 3.68 2.89
C ASP A 99 6.94 3.46 2.20
N ALA A 100 8.03 3.38 2.98
CA ALA A 100 9.36 3.09 2.44
C ALA A 100 9.36 1.75 1.67
N CYS A 101 8.70 0.73 2.22
CA CYS A 101 8.52 -0.56 1.55
C CYS A 101 7.72 -0.42 0.25
N LEU A 102 6.60 0.31 0.25
CA LEU A 102 5.76 0.49 -0.94
C LEU A 102 6.46 1.31 -2.03
N VAL A 103 7.18 2.36 -1.67
CA VAL A 103 8.05 3.11 -2.59
C VAL A 103 9.07 2.15 -3.20
N ARG A 104 9.72 1.31 -2.40
CA ARG A 104 10.71 0.34 -2.90
C ARG A 104 10.08 -0.72 -3.81
N MET A 105 8.91 -1.23 -3.46
CA MET A 105 8.15 -2.14 -4.33
C MET A 105 7.84 -1.50 -5.69
N SER A 106 7.50 -0.20 -5.71
CA SER A 106 7.23 0.53 -6.96
C SER A 106 8.46 0.75 -7.85
N GLU A 107 9.67 0.65 -7.27
CA GLU A 107 10.94 0.63 -7.98
C GLU A 107 11.23 -0.75 -8.58
N LEU A 108 10.92 -1.81 -7.84
CA LEU A 108 11.14 -3.20 -8.25
C LEU A 108 10.17 -3.65 -9.34
N ILE A 109 8.91 -3.19 -9.27
CA ILE A 109 7.83 -3.61 -10.15
C ILE A 109 7.61 -2.51 -11.21
N ALA A 110 8.34 -2.61 -12.31
CA ALA A 110 8.27 -1.61 -13.37
C ALA A 110 6.83 -1.48 -13.93
N GLY A 111 6.33 -0.24 -14.00
CA GLY A 111 4.99 0.05 -14.50
C GLY A 111 3.85 -0.20 -13.50
N SER A 112 4.15 -0.46 -12.22
CA SER A 112 3.11 -0.53 -11.19
C SER A 112 2.59 0.84 -10.76
N SER A 113 1.35 0.86 -10.28
CA SER A 113 0.74 1.99 -9.57
C SER A 113 0.60 1.67 -8.08
N VAL A 114 0.62 2.69 -7.22
CA VAL A 114 0.33 2.56 -5.78
C VAL A 114 -1.10 3.04 -5.53
N LEU A 115 -1.94 2.17 -4.99
CA LEU A 115 -3.26 2.49 -4.46
C LEU A 115 -3.10 2.92 -3.01
N THR A 116 -3.42 4.19 -2.70
CA THR A 116 -3.28 4.79 -1.37
C THR A 116 -4.31 5.92 -1.17
N LEU A 117 -4.57 6.27 0.09
CA LEU A 117 -5.30 7.46 0.52
C LEU A 117 -4.39 8.44 1.29
N ASP A 118 -3.08 8.20 1.29
CA ASP A 118 -2.09 9.07 1.93
C ASP A 118 -1.48 10.03 0.90
N SER A 119 -1.68 11.33 1.11
CA SER A 119 -1.21 12.38 0.21
C SER A 119 0.30 12.60 0.28
N ASP A 120 0.99 12.09 1.31
CA ASP A 120 2.45 12.15 1.38
C ASP A 120 3.12 11.36 0.25
N PHE A 121 2.42 10.39 -0.37
CA PHE A 121 2.87 9.73 -1.61
C PHE A 121 3.06 10.69 -2.78
N HIS A 122 2.41 11.87 -2.80
CA HIS A 122 2.70 12.91 -3.79
C HIS A 122 4.10 13.52 -3.64
N ILE A 123 4.70 13.43 -2.45
CA ILE A 123 6.04 13.94 -2.14
C ILE A 123 7.10 12.87 -2.42
N TYR A 124 6.78 11.60 -2.17
CA TYR A 124 7.70 10.50 -2.38
C TYR A 124 8.10 10.33 -3.86
N ARG A 125 9.31 9.83 -4.07
CA ARG A 125 9.90 9.64 -5.40
C ARG A 125 10.56 8.27 -5.46
N LYS A 126 10.24 7.52 -6.52
CA LYS A 126 10.90 6.28 -6.86
C LYS A 126 12.09 6.54 -7.80
N ASN A 127 13.03 5.61 -7.86
CA ASN A 127 14.23 5.70 -8.70
C ASN A 127 14.92 7.08 -8.59
N ARG A 128 15.05 7.55 -7.35
CA ARG A 128 15.53 8.88 -6.95
C ARG A 128 14.60 10.05 -7.26
N ARG A 129 14.11 10.23 -8.49
CA ARG A 129 13.39 11.48 -8.88
C ARG A 129 12.08 11.25 -9.62
N GLU A 130 11.75 10.00 -9.91
CA GLU A 130 10.55 9.67 -10.66
C GLU A 130 9.33 9.77 -9.75
N MET A 131 8.25 10.33 -10.28
CA MET A 131 6.97 10.31 -9.60
C MET A 131 6.46 8.86 -9.51
N ILE A 132 5.80 8.57 -8.41
CA ILE A 132 5.07 7.32 -8.24
C ILE A 132 3.76 7.49 -8.99
N ASP A 133 3.36 6.47 -9.75
CA ASP A 133 2.04 6.45 -10.36
C ASP A 133 1.02 6.09 -9.27
N LEU A 134 0.03 6.95 -9.05
CA LEU A 134 -0.87 6.85 -7.91
C LEU A 134 -2.31 6.60 -8.37
N ILE A 135 -2.99 5.70 -7.65
CA ILE A 135 -4.44 5.57 -7.68
C ILE A 135 -4.93 6.11 -6.32
N ILE A 136 -5.36 7.36 -6.34
CA ILE A 136 -5.75 8.13 -5.15
C ILE A 136 -6.99 8.98 -5.51
N PRO A 137 -7.94 9.25 -4.58
CA PRO A 137 -9.11 10.06 -4.88
C PRO A 137 -8.72 11.51 -5.19
N ASP A 138 -9.54 12.20 -5.99
CA ASP A 138 -9.36 13.63 -6.21
C ASP A 138 -9.55 14.40 -4.89
N GLY A 139 -8.61 15.31 -4.58
CA GLY A 139 -8.70 16.20 -3.43
C GLY A 139 -8.16 15.64 -2.11
N VAL A 140 -7.51 14.48 -2.14
CA VAL A 140 -6.63 13.96 -1.09
C VAL A 140 -5.22 14.52 -1.27
#